data_AF-A0A9E1UWL8-F1
#
_entry.id   AF-A0A9E1UWL8-F1
#
_cell.length_a   1.000
_cell.length_b   1.000
_cell.length_c   1.000
_cell.angle_alpha   90.00
_cell.angle_beta   90.00
_cell.angle_gamma   90.00
#
_symmetry.space_group_name_H-M   'P 1'
#
loop_
_entity.id
_entity.type
_entity.pdbx_description
1 polymer ?
#
loop_
_entity_poly.entity_id
_entity_poly.type
_entity_poly.pdbx_seq_one_letter_code
_entity_poly.pdbx_strand_id
1 'polypeptide(L)'
;MKTWQLALSALLPLATFAAPIVLDDGESVSDWKVTRKPATVTAAETAAKGKGALQVTMPGMVSRSLSRTYVPGSAIWDTYAGVSFWVKGDGGDQFGSLVVKGRYSFVTFFPLKNTEWHQVVVPWRDFLPEYQAEPIGTFGAVPPSGINTLGFGTRWTIWHNNAKVPAHSYAIDQIELVEEAPAAQPTPKPRPFREILDLLKAKKPLRVQCMGDSITAGTGLADKDADRYATQTQDLLRRWLENEQITCYSRA
;
A
#
# COMPACT_ATOMS: atom_id res chain seq x y z
N MET A 1 -20.05 -46.93 -53.39
CA MET A 1 -20.04 -46.46 -51.99
C MET A 1 -18.61 -46.47 -51.45
N LYS A 2 -17.97 -45.30 -51.34
CA LYS A 2 -16.74 -45.09 -50.57
C LYS A 2 -16.84 -43.68 -49.98
N THR A 3 -17.17 -43.60 -48.69
CA THR A 3 -17.25 -42.38 -47.90
C THR A 3 -15.83 -41.95 -47.51
N TRP A 4 -15.43 -40.74 -47.91
CA TRP A 4 -14.21 -40.10 -47.45
C TRP A 4 -14.55 -39.23 -46.23
N GLN A 5 -14.00 -39.57 -45.07
CA GLN A 5 -14.04 -38.71 -43.88
C GLN A 5 -12.92 -37.67 -43.99
N LEU A 6 -13.30 -36.41 -44.18
CA LEU A 6 -12.41 -35.26 -44.01
C LEU A 6 -12.22 -35.04 -42.51
N ALA A 7 -11.01 -35.30 -42.02
CA ALA A 7 -10.59 -34.90 -40.68
C ALA A 7 -10.37 -33.38 -40.67
N LEU A 8 -11.24 -32.65 -39.95
CA LEU A 8 -11.08 -31.23 -39.70
C LEU A 8 -10.09 -31.06 -38.54
N SER A 9 -8.83 -30.75 -38.85
CA SER A 9 -7.84 -30.37 -37.84
C SER A 9 -8.16 -28.97 -37.31
N ALA A 10 -8.67 -28.89 -36.09
CA ALA A 10 -8.84 -27.62 -35.39
C ALA A 10 -7.46 -27.06 -35.02
N LEU A 11 -7.03 -25.99 -35.68
CA LEU A 11 -5.93 -25.14 -35.21
C LEU A 11 -6.43 -24.37 -33.99
N LEU A 12 -5.99 -24.76 -32.80
CA LEU A 12 -6.07 -23.92 -31.60
C LEU A 12 -5.05 -22.78 -31.74
N PRO A 13 -5.44 -21.51 -31.55
CA PRO A 13 -4.48 -20.42 -31.49
C PRO A 13 -3.62 -20.59 -30.23
N LEU A 14 -2.31 -20.70 -30.41
CA LEU A 14 -1.33 -20.53 -29.35
C LEU A 14 -1.42 -19.07 -28.89
N ALA A 15 -2.02 -18.84 -27.72
CA ALA A 15 -1.93 -17.55 -27.06
C ALA A 15 -0.45 -17.31 -26.69
N THR A 16 0.24 -16.47 -27.46
CA THR A 16 1.54 -15.95 -27.09
C THR A 16 1.33 -14.93 -25.98
N PHE A 17 1.44 -15.36 -24.72
CA PHE A 17 1.54 -14.40 -23.61
C PHE A 17 2.84 -13.62 -23.78
N ALA A 18 2.74 -12.30 -23.94
CA ALA A 18 3.91 -11.44 -23.93
C ALA A 18 4.63 -11.59 -22.58
N ALA A 19 5.96 -11.52 -22.58
CA ALA A 19 6.73 -11.52 -21.34
C ALA A 19 6.30 -10.33 -20.46
N PRO A 20 6.21 -10.50 -19.12
CA PRO A 20 5.80 -9.41 -18.23
C PRO A 20 6.79 -8.24 -18.34
N ILE A 21 6.26 -7.01 -18.29
CA ILE A 21 7.09 -5.81 -18.24
C ILE A 21 7.60 -5.63 -16.82
N VAL A 22 8.88 -5.95 -16.62
CA VAL A 22 9.56 -5.84 -15.32
C VAL A 22 10.11 -4.43 -15.15
N LEU A 23 9.75 -3.78 -14.05
CA LEU A 23 10.28 -2.47 -13.65
C LEU A 23 11.53 -2.62 -12.79
N ASP A 24 11.57 -3.65 -11.94
CA ASP A 24 12.70 -4.00 -11.08
C ASP A 24 12.64 -5.51 -10.76
N ASP A 25 13.74 -6.23 -10.96
CA ASP A 25 13.87 -7.67 -10.71
C ASP A 25 14.60 -8.01 -9.39
N GLY A 26 14.95 -7.01 -8.58
CA GLY A 26 15.62 -7.20 -7.30
C GLY A 26 17.09 -7.63 -7.38
N GLU A 27 17.66 -7.80 -8.58
CA GLU A 27 19.00 -8.36 -8.77
C GLU A 27 20.14 -7.34 -8.49
N SER A 28 19.84 -6.04 -8.57
CA SER A 28 20.85 -4.96 -8.50
C SER A 28 20.58 -3.96 -7.38
N VAL A 29 21.03 -4.29 -6.16
CA VAL A 29 20.96 -3.40 -4.98
C VAL A 29 21.60 -2.03 -5.23
N SER A 30 22.67 -1.98 -6.05
CA SER A 30 23.40 -0.74 -6.35
C SER A 30 22.57 0.31 -7.09
N ASP A 31 21.47 -0.09 -7.74
CA ASP A 31 20.56 0.83 -8.43
C ASP A 31 19.68 1.62 -7.46
N TRP A 32 19.60 1.16 -6.21
CA TRP A 32 18.81 1.78 -5.15
C TRP A 32 19.65 2.72 -4.30
N LYS A 33 19.10 3.90 -4.04
CA LYS A 33 19.75 4.95 -3.26
C LYS A 33 18.94 5.26 -2.01
N VAL A 34 19.60 5.29 -0.86
CA VAL A 34 19.01 5.84 0.36
C VAL A 34 18.87 7.36 0.19
N THR A 35 17.64 7.83 0.10
CA THR A 35 17.31 9.25 -0.04
C THR A 35 16.96 9.90 1.30
N ARG A 36 16.57 9.10 2.30
CA ARG A 36 16.35 9.56 3.67
C ARG A 36 16.74 8.48 4.68
N LYS A 37 17.62 8.84 5.60
CA LYS A 37 18.02 7.98 6.74
C LYS A 37 16.87 7.84 7.77
N PRO A 38 16.85 6.78 8.59
CA PRO A 38 17.84 5.70 8.71
C PRO A 38 17.67 4.51 7.76
N ALA A 39 16.91 4.62 6.67
CA ALA A 39 16.63 3.48 5.80
C ALA A 39 17.89 2.85 5.20
N THR A 40 17.81 1.55 4.94
CA THR A 40 18.85 0.78 4.24
C THR A 40 18.23 -0.12 3.19
N VAL A 41 19.02 -0.46 2.18
CA VAL A 41 18.68 -1.46 1.17
C VAL A 41 19.90 -2.35 0.95
N THR A 42 19.70 -3.66 1.03
CA THR A 42 20.72 -4.69 0.85
C THR A 42 20.16 -5.85 0.03
N ALA A 43 20.97 -6.84 -0.31
CA ALA A 43 20.45 -8.08 -0.88
C ALA A 43 19.70 -8.86 0.22
N ALA A 44 18.58 -9.48 -0.15
CA ALA A 44 17.87 -10.42 0.70
C ALA A 44 18.53 -11.81 0.67
N GLU A 45 18.29 -12.61 1.72
CA GLU A 45 18.85 -13.97 1.83
C GLU A 45 18.22 -14.96 0.84
N THR A 46 17.00 -14.69 0.41
CA THR A 46 16.23 -15.52 -0.53
C THR A 46 15.52 -14.61 -1.52
N ALA A 47 15.12 -15.16 -2.66
CA ALA A 47 14.34 -14.47 -3.69
C ALA A 47 13.07 -15.27 -4.00
N ALA A 48 12.02 -14.58 -4.45
CA ALA A 48 10.80 -15.23 -4.93
C ALA A 48 10.94 -15.66 -6.40
N LYS A 49 11.64 -14.84 -7.20
CA LYS A 49 11.99 -15.08 -8.60
C LYS A 49 13.48 -14.81 -8.79
N GLY A 50 14.06 -15.36 -9.86
CA GLY A 50 15.46 -15.10 -10.19
C GLY A 50 16.45 -15.61 -9.14
N LYS A 51 17.50 -14.83 -8.89
CA LYS A 51 18.62 -15.14 -7.99
C LYS A 51 18.75 -14.13 -6.86
N GLY A 52 18.14 -12.95 -6.97
CA GLY A 52 18.29 -11.84 -6.05
C GLY A 52 16.95 -11.20 -5.69
N ALA A 53 16.92 -10.57 -4.52
CA ALA A 53 15.82 -9.75 -4.05
C ALA A 53 16.38 -8.65 -3.14
N LEU A 54 15.58 -7.62 -2.86
CA LEU A 54 15.99 -6.50 -2.03
C LEU A 54 15.49 -6.70 -0.61
N GLN A 55 16.36 -6.58 0.38
CA GLN A 55 16.00 -6.39 1.78
C GLN A 55 15.98 -4.90 2.10
N VAL A 56 14.86 -4.40 2.59
CA VAL A 56 14.65 -2.99 2.93
C VAL A 56 14.43 -2.86 4.43
N THR A 57 15.12 -1.91 5.07
CA THR A 57 14.92 -1.56 6.48
C THR A 57 14.45 -0.13 6.60
N MET A 58 13.44 0.07 7.43
CA MET A 58 12.71 1.32 7.64
C MET A 58 12.79 1.74 9.12
N PRO A 59 12.53 3.01 9.49
CA PRO A 59 12.02 4.12 8.68
C PRO A 59 13.08 4.81 7.82
N GLY A 60 12.64 5.68 6.90
CA GLY A 60 13.48 6.44 5.98
C GLY A 60 12.90 6.38 4.57
N MET A 61 13.74 6.58 3.55
CA MET A 61 13.34 6.45 2.15
C MET A 61 14.48 5.90 1.30
N VAL A 62 14.14 5.00 0.39
CA VAL A 62 15.04 4.45 -0.62
C VAL A 62 14.37 4.63 -1.98
N SER A 63 15.13 4.90 -3.04
CA SER A 63 14.57 5.07 -4.39
C SER A 63 15.48 4.53 -5.48
N ARG A 64 14.88 4.03 -6.56
CA ARG A 64 15.52 3.70 -7.84
C ARG A 64 14.94 4.58 -8.94
N SER A 65 15.80 5.19 -9.74
CA SER A 65 15.38 5.89 -10.96
C SER A 65 15.34 4.89 -12.11
N LEU A 66 14.18 4.75 -12.76
CA LEU A 66 14.01 3.97 -13.99
C LEU A 66 14.51 4.79 -15.20
N SER A 67 14.30 6.10 -15.15
CA SER A 67 14.85 7.08 -16.09
C SER A 67 14.87 8.47 -15.44
N ARG A 68 15.66 9.40 -15.98
CA ARG A 68 15.69 10.80 -15.52
C ARG A 68 14.41 11.56 -15.84
N THR A 69 13.73 11.21 -16.92
CA THR A 69 12.54 11.92 -17.42
C THR A 69 11.47 10.93 -17.85
N TYR A 70 11.76 10.17 -18.91
CA TYR A 70 10.83 9.24 -19.56
C TYR A 70 11.50 7.89 -19.75
N VAL A 71 10.76 6.81 -19.47
CA VAL A 71 11.24 5.44 -19.70
C VAL A 71 10.90 5.05 -21.15
N PRO A 72 11.89 4.79 -22.02
CA PRO A 72 11.63 4.43 -23.41
C PRO A 72 10.65 3.24 -23.51
N GLY A 73 9.59 3.41 -24.30
CA GLY A 73 8.56 2.38 -24.48
C GLY A 73 7.46 2.36 -23.40
N SER A 74 7.50 3.25 -22.40
CA SER A 74 6.50 3.26 -21.33
C SER A 74 5.09 3.66 -21.76
N ALA A 75 4.90 4.11 -23.01
CA ALA A 75 3.57 4.43 -23.54
C ALA A 75 2.60 3.24 -23.43
N ILE A 76 3.10 2.00 -23.54
CA ILE A 76 2.26 0.81 -23.38
C ILE A 76 1.78 0.61 -21.93
N TRP A 77 2.43 1.22 -20.94
CA TRP A 77 2.05 1.07 -19.52
C TRP A 77 0.66 1.63 -19.23
N ASP A 78 0.18 2.56 -20.07
CA ASP A 78 -1.15 3.16 -19.95
C ASP A 78 -2.28 2.14 -20.22
N THR A 79 -1.97 0.98 -20.79
CA THR A 79 -2.93 -0.11 -20.98
C THR A 79 -2.94 -1.12 -19.81
N TYR A 80 -2.01 -1.00 -18.86
CA TYR A 80 -1.90 -1.90 -17.71
C TYR A 80 -2.78 -1.43 -16.55
N ALA A 81 -3.33 -2.36 -15.78
CA ALA A 81 -4.22 -2.08 -14.67
C ALA A 81 -3.49 -1.73 -13.36
N GLY A 82 -2.19 -2.06 -13.25
CA GLY A 82 -1.42 -1.82 -12.03
C GLY A 82 -0.02 -2.41 -12.05
N VAL A 83 0.50 -2.66 -10.86
CA VAL A 83 1.75 -3.43 -10.63
C VAL A 83 1.49 -4.66 -9.79
N SER A 84 2.37 -5.64 -9.90
CA SER A 84 2.54 -6.68 -8.90
C SER A 84 3.98 -6.75 -8.43
N PHE A 85 4.17 -7.27 -7.23
CA PHE A 85 5.48 -7.53 -6.64
C PHE A 85 5.38 -8.66 -5.64
N TRP A 86 6.50 -9.35 -5.43
CA TRP A 86 6.64 -10.35 -4.38
C TRP A 86 7.15 -9.69 -3.12
N VAL A 87 6.61 -10.07 -1.98
CA VAL A 87 7.03 -9.56 -0.68
C VAL A 87 7.12 -10.69 0.34
N LYS A 88 8.10 -10.56 1.23
CA LYS A 88 8.27 -11.38 2.43
C LYS A 88 8.47 -10.44 3.61
N GLY A 89 7.52 -10.46 4.54
CA GLY A 89 7.55 -9.62 5.74
C GLY A 89 8.41 -10.20 6.86
N ASP A 90 8.55 -9.43 7.94
CA ASP A 90 9.28 -9.80 9.15
C ASP A 90 8.39 -10.40 10.26
N GLY A 91 7.08 -10.56 9.99
CA GLY A 91 6.10 -11.04 10.97
C GLY A 91 5.55 -9.96 11.89
N GLY A 92 6.01 -8.71 11.75
CA GLY A 92 5.56 -7.57 12.52
C GLY A 92 4.18 -7.04 12.10
N ASP A 93 3.60 -6.21 12.97
CA ASP A 93 2.33 -5.51 12.71
C ASP A 93 2.53 -4.21 11.89
N GLN A 94 3.74 -3.98 11.37
CA GLN A 94 4.04 -2.83 10.53
C GLN A 94 3.61 -3.04 9.08
N PHE A 95 3.56 -1.94 8.34
CA PHE A 95 3.26 -1.92 6.93
C PHE A 95 4.49 -1.51 6.14
N GLY A 96 4.79 -2.29 5.10
CA GLY A 96 5.71 -1.86 4.05
C GLY A 96 5.03 -0.86 3.13
N SER A 97 5.82 -0.24 2.26
CA SER A 97 5.27 0.72 1.30
C SER A 97 6.01 0.62 -0.02
N LEU A 98 5.27 0.68 -1.12
CA LEU A 98 5.83 0.85 -2.46
C LEU A 98 5.40 2.23 -2.98
N VAL A 99 6.38 2.99 -3.46
CA VAL A 99 6.17 4.29 -4.08
C VAL A 99 6.45 4.18 -5.57
N VAL A 100 5.52 4.72 -6.35
CA VAL A 100 5.75 5.04 -7.76
C VAL A 100 5.74 6.56 -7.91
N LYS A 101 6.67 7.09 -8.69
CA LYS A 101 6.82 8.53 -8.86
C LYS A 101 7.02 8.90 -10.32
N GLY A 102 6.28 9.93 -10.71
CA GLY A 102 6.49 10.72 -11.92
C GLY A 102 6.61 12.19 -11.55
N ARG A 103 5.67 13.01 -12.03
CA ARG A 103 5.51 14.41 -11.56
C ARG A 103 5.17 14.50 -10.08
N TYR A 104 4.37 13.55 -9.58
CA TYR A 104 4.00 13.41 -8.17
C TYR A 104 4.38 12.03 -7.66
N SER A 105 4.51 11.89 -6.34
CA SER A 105 4.71 10.60 -5.66
C SER A 105 3.36 10.01 -5.27
N PHE A 106 3.22 8.71 -5.49
CA PHE A 106 2.06 7.94 -5.04
C PHE A 106 2.52 6.69 -4.30
N VAL A 107 1.84 6.35 -3.22
CA VAL A 107 2.25 5.28 -2.30
C VAL A 107 1.11 4.29 -2.08
N THR A 108 1.46 3.02 -2.00
CA THR A 108 0.59 1.96 -1.47
C THR A 108 1.24 1.32 -0.25
N PHE A 109 0.42 0.78 0.65
CA PHE A 109 0.86 0.13 1.88
C PHE A 109 0.41 -1.32 1.90
N PHE A 110 1.25 -2.22 2.42
CA PHE A 110 0.97 -3.64 2.51
C PHE A 110 1.45 -4.21 3.86
N PRO A 111 0.74 -5.20 4.43
CA PRO A 111 1.07 -5.75 5.74
C PRO A 111 2.36 -6.59 5.70
N LEU A 112 3.15 -6.55 6.76
CA LEU A 112 4.41 -7.33 6.89
C LEU A 112 4.29 -8.57 7.77
N LYS A 113 3.06 -8.95 8.12
CA LYS A 113 2.80 -10.08 9.01
C LYS A 113 3.12 -11.44 8.39
N ASN A 114 3.05 -11.56 7.06
CA ASN A 114 3.35 -12.82 6.38
C ASN A 114 4.86 -12.96 6.15
N THR A 115 5.45 -13.98 6.76
CA THR A 115 6.88 -14.30 6.68
C THR A 115 7.25 -15.16 5.47
N GLU A 116 6.28 -15.55 4.65
CA GLU A 116 6.50 -16.27 3.40
C GLU A 116 6.36 -15.34 2.19
N TRP A 117 7.11 -15.67 1.14
CA TRP A 117 6.99 -14.99 -0.15
C TRP A 117 5.57 -15.12 -0.69
N HIS A 118 4.94 -13.98 -0.96
CA HIS A 118 3.64 -13.92 -1.60
C HIS A 118 3.57 -12.73 -2.55
N GLN A 119 2.76 -12.87 -3.58
CA GLN A 119 2.54 -11.81 -4.55
C GLN A 119 1.46 -10.85 -4.04
N VAL A 120 1.73 -9.56 -4.19
CA VAL A 120 0.77 -8.48 -3.99
C VAL A 120 0.51 -7.84 -5.35
N VAL A 121 -0.76 -7.65 -5.69
CA VAL A 121 -1.19 -6.97 -6.92
C VAL A 121 -1.91 -5.69 -6.53
N VAL A 122 -1.42 -4.56 -7.00
CA VAL A 122 -1.92 -3.23 -6.65
C VAL A 122 -2.39 -2.52 -7.92
N PRO A 123 -3.71 -2.28 -8.07
CA PRO A 123 -4.22 -1.49 -9.17
C PRO A 123 -3.81 -0.03 -9.03
N TRP A 124 -3.68 0.70 -10.14
CA TRP A 124 -3.28 2.12 -10.11
C TRP A 124 -4.13 3.01 -9.21
N ARG A 125 -5.43 2.71 -9.12
CA ARG A 125 -6.39 3.45 -8.28
C ARG A 125 -6.12 3.34 -6.77
N ASP A 126 -5.37 2.33 -6.33
CA ASP A 126 -5.09 2.08 -4.91
C ASP A 126 -3.76 2.75 -4.47
N PHE A 127 -3.04 3.40 -5.39
CA PHE A 127 -1.90 4.25 -5.08
C PHE A 127 -2.37 5.63 -4.63
N LEU A 128 -2.09 5.97 -3.37
CA LEU A 128 -2.50 7.23 -2.75
C LEU A 128 -1.51 8.34 -3.09
N PRO A 129 -1.96 9.51 -3.55
CA PRO A 129 -1.09 10.63 -3.83
C PRO A 129 -0.50 11.19 -2.51
N GLU A 130 0.81 11.41 -2.47
CA GLU A 130 1.48 12.04 -1.33
C GLU A 130 1.36 13.58 -1.33
N TYR A 131 0.64 14.12 -2.33
CA TYR A 131 0.38 15.55 -2.56
C TYR A 131 -1.07 15.72 -3.01
N GLN A 132 -1.51 16.97 -3.22
CA GLN A 132 -2.79 17.24 -3.88
C GLN A 132 -2.67 16.89 -5.37
N ALA A 133 -2.97 15.64 -5.71
CA ALA A 133 -2.97 15.12 -7.07
C ALA A 133 -4.13 14.13 -7.25
N GLU A 134 -4.65 14.06 -8.47
CA GLU A 134 -5.65 13.07 -8.85
C GLU A 134 -5.03 11.66 -8.98
N PRO A 135 -5.82 10.58 -8.84
CA PRO A 135 -5.33 9.21 -8.97
C PRO A 135 -4.63 8.93 -10.30
N ILE A 136 -3.67 8.01 -10.29
CA ILE A 136 -2.92 7.60 -11.50
C ILE A 136 -3.90 7.12 -12.58
N GLY A 137 -3.67 7.57 -13.82
CA GLY A 137 -4.47 7.16 -14.99
C GLY A 137 -5.81 7.88 -15.14
N THR A 138 -6.18 8.79 -14.24
CA THR A 138 -7.35 9.66 -14.44
C THR A 138 -7.02 10.82 -15.39
N PHE A 139 -8.05 11.37 -16.05
CA PHE A 139 -7.86 12.44 -17.03
C PHE A 139 -7.19 13.69 -16.41
N GLY A 140 -6.08 14.14 -16.98
CA GLY A 140 -5.30 15.28 -16.48
C GLY A 140 -4.33 14.95 -15.34
N ALA A 141 -4.35 13.72 -14.81
CA ALA A 141 -3.42 13.24 -13.80
C ALA A 141 -2.14 12.66 -14.43
N VAL A 142 -1.28 12.08 -13.59
CA VAL A 142 -0.11 11.33 -14.06
C VAL A 142 -0.57 10.01 -14.68
N PRO A 143 -0.27 9.74 -15.96
CA PRO A 143 -0.53 8.43 -16.55
C PRO A 143 0.51 7.41 -16.05
N PRO A 144 0.22 6.10 -16.07
CA PRO A 144 1.22 5.06 -15.77
C PRO A 144 2.55 5.25 -16.51
N SER A 145 2.51 5.62 -17.79
CA SER A 145 3.68 5.91 -18.63
C SER A 145 4.56 7.06 -18.13
N GLY A 146 4.02 7.92 -17.25
CA GLY A 146 4.72 9.03 -16.62
C GLY A 146 5.52 8.64 -15.37
N ILE A 147 5.43 7.38 -14.92
CA ILE A 147 6.23 6.84 -13.81
C ILE A 147 7.67 6.65 -14.29
N ASN A 148 8.63 7.17 -13.53
CA ASN A 148 10.06 7.06 -13.85
C ASN A 148 10.94 6.74 -12.64
N THR A 149 10.34 6.57 -11.46
CA THR A 149 11.04 6.30 -10.21
C THR A 149 10.22 5.33 -9.36
N LEU A 150 10.90 4.36 -8.77
CA LEU A 150 10.36 3.47 -7.73
C LEU A 150 10.95 3.88 -6.37
N GLY A 151 10.24 3.57 -5.29
CA GLY A 151 10.69 3.88 -3.94
C GLY A 151 10.10 3.00 -2.85
N PHE A 152 10.77 3.01 -1.72
CA PHE A 152 10.29 2.44 -0.45
C PHE A 152 10.32 3.52 0.62
N GLY A 153 9.32 3.53 1.48
CA GLY A 153 9.09 4.61 2.44
C GLY A 153 8.20 5.71 1.91
N THR A 154 7.74 6.56 2.82
CA THR A 154 6.82 7.66 2.52
C THR A 154 7.36 8.98 3.07
N ARG A 155 6.88 10.11 2.51
CA ARG A 155 7.19 11.45 3.06
C ARG A 155 6.79 11.60 4.53
N TRP A 156 5.78 10.84 4.98
CA TRP A 156 5.26 10.89 6.33
C TRP A 156 6.17 10.12 7.29
N THR A 157 6.76 10.81 8.27
CA THR A 157 7.74 10.19 9.19
C THR A 157 7.23 9.98 10.61
N ILE A 158 5.93 10.19 10.79
CA ILE A 158 5.24 9.98 12.04
C ILE A 158 4.07 9.03 11.80
N TRP A 159 3.80 8.21 12.80
CA TRP A 159 2.65 7.34 12.90
C TRP A 159 1.56 8.00 13.74
N HIS A 160 0.59 7.22 14.19
CA HIS A 160 -0.49 7.72 15.02
C HIS A 160 0.02 8.44 16.27
N ASN A 161 -0.67 9.51 16.65
CA ASN A 161 -0.39 10.40 17.77
C ASN A 161 1.00 11.05 17.67
N ASN A 162 1.46 11.31 16.45
CA ASN A 162 2.83 11.76 16.14
C ASN A 162 3.93 10.81 16.65
N ALA A 163 3.61 9.54 16.92
CA ALA A 163 4.61 8.58 17.35
C ALA A 163 5.65 8.39 16.25
N LYS A 164 6.88 8.03 16.61
CA LYS A 164 7.87 7.62 15.62
C LYS A 164 7.41 6.32 14.97
N VAL A 165 7.55 6.22 13.65
CA VAL A 165 7.34 4.95 12.95
C VAL A 165 8.37 3.94 13.48
N PRO A 166 7.94 2.79 14.03
CA PRO A 166 8.86 1.78 14.53
C PRO A 166 9.74 1.22 13.42
N ALA A 167 10.96 0.82 13.76
CA ALA A 167 11.83 0.15 12.81
C ALA A 167 11.24 -1.20 12.41
N HIS A 168 11.32 -1.52 11.12
CA HIS A 168 10.80 -2.75 10.54
C HIS A 168 11.54 -3.04 9.24
N SER A 169 11.42 -4.27 8.76
CA SER A 169 12.11 -4.68 7.54
C SER A 169 11.28 -5.67 6.74
N TYR A 170 11.56 -5.75 5.44
CA TYR A 170 10.90 -6.69 4.55
C TYR A 170 11.76 -6.91 3.31
N ALA A 171 11.58 -8.08 2.69
CA ALA A 171 12.15 -8.35 1.39
C ALA A 171 11.11 -8.11 0.29
N ILE A 172 11.56 -7.61 -0.85
CA ILE A 172 10.74 -7.37 -2.03
C ILE A 172 11.48 -7.80 -3.29
N ASP A 173 10.71 -8.29 -4.26
CA ASP A 173 11.24 -8.89 -5.47
C ASP A 173 10.24 -8.70 -6.63
N GLN A 174 10.76 -8.69 -7.86
CA GLN A 174 10.03 -8.65 -9.13
C GLN A 174 8.84 -7.68 -9.14
N ILE A 175 9.13 -6.38 -9.22
CA ILE A 175 8.12 -5.35 -9.47
C ILE A 175 7.82 -5.33 -10.97
N GLU A 176 6.62 -5.71 -11.37
CA GLU A 176 6.20 -5.85 -12.77
C GLU A 176 4.82 -5.25 -13.01
N LEU A 177 4.54 -4.83 -14.25
CA LEU A 177 3.22 -4.35 -14.64
C LEU A 177 2.24 -5.51 -14.81
N VAL A 178 0.97 -5.30 -14.45
CA VAL A 178 -0.10 -6.28 -14.64
C VAL A 178 -1.22 -5.76 -15.55
N GLU A 179 -1.62 -6.58 -16.52
CA GLU A 179 -2.70 -6.24 -17.46
C GLU A 179 -4.06 -6.24 -16.76
N GLU A 180 -4.23 -7.15 -15.80
CA GLU A 180 -5.43 -7.26 -14.98
C GLU A 180 -5.09 -7.06 -13.50
N ALA A 181 -5.96 -6.34 -12.80
CA ALA A 181 -5.85 -6.13 -11.37
C ALA A 181 -7.20 -6.43 -10.70
N PRO A 182 -7.21 -6.76 -9.40
CA PRO A 182 -8.44 -7.03 -8.68
C PRO A 182 -9.49 -5.93 -8.89
N ALA A 183 -10.76 -6.32 -8.97
CA ALA A 183 -11.86 -5.36 -9.01
C ALA A 183 -11.92 -4.54 -7.71
N ALA A 184 -12.43 -3.32 -7.79
CA ALA A 184 -12.63 -2.50 -6.60
C ALA A 184 -13.61 -3.22 -5.67
N GLN A 185 -13.25 -3.34 -4.39
CA GLN A 185 -14.19 -3.87 -3.41
C GLN A 185 -15.34 -2.87 -3.21
N PRO A 186 -16.59 -3.34 -3.13
CA PRO A 186 -17.71 -2.46 -2.89
C PRO A 186 -17.55 -1.79 -1.53
N THR A 187 -17.84 -0.50 -1.46
CA THR A 187 -17.86 0.22 -0.18
C THR A 187 -18.85 -0.47 0.76
N PRO A 188 -18.44 -0.88 1.97
CA PRO A 188 -19.35 -1.47 2.93
C PRO A 188 -20.50 -0.51 3.22
N LYS A 189 -21.74 -1.02 3.19
CA LYS A 189 -22.91 -0.22 3.55
C LYS A 189 -22.80 0.21 5.02
N PRO A 190 -22.99 1.49 5.34
CA PRO A 190 -23.06 1.94 6.73
C PRO A 190 -24.14 1.17 7.49
N ARG A 191 -23.87 0.85 8.76
CA ARG A 191 -24.91 0.28 9.64
C ARG A 191 -26.03 1.31 9.84
N PRO A 192 -27.31 0.88 9.91
CA PRO A 192 -28.40 1.80 10.20
C PRO A 192 -28.20 2.50 11.55
N PHE A 193 -28.46 3.80 11.61
CA PHE A 193 -28.31 4.57 12.85
C PHE A 193 -29.09 3.98 14.03
N ARG A 194 -30.28 3.43 13.77
CA ARG A 194 -31.11 2.78 14.79
C ARG A 194 -30.39 1.63 15.50
N GLU A 195 -29.62 0.83 14.78
CA GLU A 195 -28.86 -0.28 15.36
C GLU A 195 -27.81 0.25 16.35
N ILE A 196 -27.12 1.33 15.98
CA ILE A 196 -26.17 2.01 16.87
C ILE A 196 -26.89 2.56 18.11
N LEU A 197 -28.04 3.20 17.93
CA LEU A 197 -28.84 3.72 19.04
C LEU A 197 -29.30 2.62 20.00
N ASP A 198 -29.72 1.47 19.48
CA ASP A 198 -30.16 0.33 20.30
C ASP A 198 -28.99 -0.27 21.09
N LEU A 199 -27.79 -0.36 20.51
CA LEU A 199 -26.56 -0.77 21.21
C LEU A 199 -26.19 0.20 22.34
N LEU A 200 -26.32 1.51 22.09
CA LEU A 200 -26.06 2.55 23.10
C LEU A 200 -27.04 2.46 24.26
N LYS A 201 -28.34 2.34 23.98
CA LYS A 201 -29.39 2.17 25.00
C LYS A 201 -29.19 0.92 25.84
N ALA A 202 -28.73 -0.17 25.20
CA ALA A 202 -28.42 -1.43 25.87
C ALA A 202 -27.07 -1.43 26.62
N LYS A 203 -26.38 -0.28 26.70
CA LYS A 203 -25.07 -0.10 27.36
C LYS A 203 -24.04 -1.16 26.94
N LYS A 204 -24.05 -1.56 25.66
CA LYS A 204 -23.09 -2.51 25.12
C LYS A 204 -21.70 -1.87 24.98
N PRO A 205 -20.62 -2.69 24.93
CA PRO A 205 -19.29 -2.19 24.59
C PRO A 205 -19.31 -1.39 23.29
N LEU A 206 -18.73 -0.19 23.33
CA LEU A 206 -18.60 0.69 22.17
C LEU A 206 -17.12 0.99 21.94
N ARG A 207 -16.68 0.87 20.69
CA ARG A 207 -15.35 1.29 20.26
C ARG A 207 -15.50 2.50 19.35
N VAL A 208 -14.87 3.60 19.74
CA VAL A 208 -14.86 4.85 18.97
C VAL A 208 -13.46 5.09 18.43
N GLN A 209 -13.35 5.20 17.11
CA GLN A 209 -12.12 5.60 16.46
C GLN A 209 -12.08 7.12 16.34
N CYS A 210 -11.15 7.77 17.02
CA CYS A 210 -10.90 9.19 16.87
C CYS A 210 -9.86 9.38 15.77
N MET A 211 -10.28 9.95 14.62
CA MET A 211 -9.40 10.37 13.54
C MET A 211 -9.25 11.89 13.54
N GLY A 212 -8.08 12.39 13.17
CA GLY A 212 -7.86 13.82 13.04
C GLY A 212 -6.41 14.13 12.69
N ASP A 213 -5.98 15.33 13.04
CA ASP A 213 -4.67 15.89 12.75
C ASP A 213 -3.79 16.02 14.00
N SER A 214 -2.69 16.77 13.86
CA SER A 214 -1.74 17.08 14.93
C SER A 214 -2.36 17.69 16.19
N ILE A 215 -3.51 18.36 16.10
CA ILE A 215 -4.22 18.93 17.25
C ILE A 215 -4.88 17.80 18.03
N THR A 216 -5.62 16.92 17.35
CA THR A 216 -6.27 15.76 17.98
C THR A 216 -5.28 14.73 18.51
N ALA A 217 -4.09 14.65 17.89
CA ALA A 217 -2.95 13.88 18.36
C ALA A 217 -2.29 14.45 19.64
N GLY A 218 -2.67 15.66 20.07
CA GLY A 218 -2.18 16.26 21.30
C GLY A 218 -0.76 16.80 21.22
N THR A 219 -0.30 17.26 20.04
CA THR A 219 1.12 17.65 19.81
C THR A 219 1.66 18.61 20.87
N GLY A 220 0.85 19.60 21.27
CA GLY A 220 1.21 20.64 22.23
C GLY A 220 0.72 20.41 23.67
N LEU A 221 0.12 19.26 23.98
CA LEU A 221 -0.35 18.97 25.33
C LEU A 221 0.82 18.59 26.24
N ALA A 222 0.74 19.04 27.50
CA ALA A 222 1.73 18.73 28.53
C ALA A 222 1.64 17.25 28.93
N ASP A 223 0.42 16.76 29.18
CA ASP A 223 0.13 15.33 29.37
C ASP A 223 -0.72 14.82 28.21
N LYS A 224 -0.05 14.24 27.22
CA LYS A 224 -0.75 13.73 26.04
C LYS A 224 -1.64 12.55 26.37
N ASP A 225 -1.29 11.72 27.34
CA ASP A 225 -2.03 10.49 27.62
C ASP A 225 -3.35 10.82 28.33
N ALA A 226 -3.34 11.79 29.25
CA ALA A 226 -4.54 12.28 29.92
C ALA A 226 -5.38 13.23 29.05
N ASP A 227 -4.75 14.17 28.35
CA ASP A 227 -5.48 15.33 27.81
C ASP A 227 -5.84 15.21 26.32
N ARG A 228 -5.38 14.18 25.61
CA ARG A 228 -5.69 14.04 24.18
C ARG A 228 -7.18 13.89 23.94
N TYR A 229 -7.61 14.31 22.75
CA TYR A 229 -9.00 14.31 22.34
C TYR A 229 -9.70 12.96 22.59
N ALA A 230 -9.05 11.85 22.24
CA ALA A 230 -9.63 10.52 22.44
C ALA A 230 -9.87 10.18 23.92
N THR A 231 -8.94 10.53 24.81
CA THR A 231 -9.07 10.28 26.26
C THR A 231 -10.21 11.11 26.84
N GLN A 232 -10.22 12.41 26.55
CA GLN A 232 -11.28 13.32 27.02
C GLN A 232 -12.66 12.93 26.47
N THR A 233 -12.73 12.52 25.21
CA THR A 233 -13.97 12.03 24.56
C THR A 233 -14.47 10.76 25.24
N GLN A 234 -13.58 9.82 25.58
CA GLN A 234 -13.96 8.62 26.31
C GLN A 234 -14.63 8.96 27.64
N ASP A 235 -14.01 9.83 28.44
CA ASP A 235 -14.51 10.18 29.76
C ASP A 235 -15.82 10.97 29.71
N LEU A 236 -15.98 11.84 28.71
CA LEU A 236 -17.24 12.55 28.47
C LEU A 236 -18.35 11.59 28.04
N LEU A 237 -18.08 10.67 27.11
CA LEU A 237 -19.07 9.70 26.64
C LEU A 237 -19.48 8.72 27.73
N ARG A 238 -18.53 8.21 28.53
CA ARG A 238 -18.81 7.31 29.66
C ARG A 238 -19.73 7.98 30.67
N ARG A 239 -19.43 9.23 31.05
CA ARG A 239 -20.26 10.00 31.98
C ARG A 239 -21.64 10.30 31.42
N TRP A 240 -21.72 10.75 30.16
CA TRP A 240 -22.99 11.15 29.56
C TRP A 240 -23.92 9.95 29.29
N LEU A 241 -23.37 8.81 28.89
CA LEU A 241 -24.13 7.60 28.56
C LEU A 241 -24.21 6.58 29.71
N GLU A 242 -23.54 6.87 30.83
CA GLU A 242 -23.41 5.98 31.98
C GLU A 242 -22.98 4.56 31.57
N ASN A 243 -21.95 4.47 30.72
CA ASN A 243 -21.47 3.21 30.14
C ASN A 243 -19.94 3.14 30.16
N GLU A 244 -19.38 2.49 31.19
CA GLU A 244 -17.94 2.32 31.37
C GLU A 244 -17.26 1.44 30.30
N GLN A 245 -18.04 0.71 29.49
CA GLN A 245 -17.50 -0.17 28.44
C GLN A 245 -17.21 0.58 27.13
N ILE A 246 -17.35 1.90 27.10
CA ILE A 246 -16.95 2.74 25.98
C ILE A 246 -15.43 2.86 25.98
N THR A 247 -14.81 2.64 24.82
CA THR A 247 -13.38 2.84 24.59
C THR A 247 -13.18 3.75 23.40
N CYS A 248 -12.35 4.77 23.55
CA CYS A 248 -11.93 5.64 22.45
C CYS A 248 -10.44 5.42 22.18
N TYR A 249 -10.07 5.22 20.92
CA TYR A 249 -8.67 5.12 20.53
C TYR A 249 -8.33 6.15 19.46
N SER A 250 -7.18 6.78 19.63
CA SER A 250 -6.71 7.80 18.70
C SER A 250 -5.90 7.18 17.57
N ARG A 251 -6.30 7.53 16.34
CA ARG A 251 -5.57 7.26 15.08
C ARG A 251 -5.20 8.56 14.36
N ALA A 252 -5.24 9.69 15.07
CA ALA A 252 -4.72 11.00 14.63
C ALA A 252 -3.21 10.97 14.41
#